data_AF-A0A7S1TDI4-F1
#
_entry.id   AF-A0A7S1TDI4-F1
#
_cell.length_a   1.000
_cell.length_b   1.000
_cell.length_c   1.000
_cell.angle_alpha   90.00
_cell.angle_beta   90.00
_cell.angle_gamma   90.00
#
_symmetry.space_group_name_H-M   'P 1'
#
loop_
_entity.id
_entity.type
_entity.pdbx_description
1 polymer ?
#
loop_
_entity_poly.entity_id
_entity_poly.type
_entity_poly.pdbx_seq_one_letter_code
_entity_poly.pdbx_strand_id
1 'polypeptide(L)'
;SAVGRGRYDAELDALRRAVLAEQLHAQAVEVVTRKRKGRLRVQKEDLPVEHLRKIMKDHGDMTHKKFRRDKRVYLGALKYIPHAVFKLLENMPFPWEQAREVKALYHVTGAITFVNEIPRVIEPLFIAQWGTMWIMMRREKRDRKHFKRLRFPPFDDEEPPLDYGDNVLDVEPLEAIQMELDEEEDEAVVEWFYEH
;
A
#
# COMPACT_ATOMS: atom_id res chain seq x y z
N SER A 1 13.50 5.87 -75.87
CA SER A 1 12.90 6.07 -74.53
C SER A 1 13.44 5.14 -73.43
N ALA A 2 14.76 4.92 -73.38
CA ALA A 2 15.42 4.06 -72.36
C ALA A 2 16.35 4.83 -71.40
N VAL A 3 16.85 6.01 -71.79
CA VAL A 3 17.82 6.80 -71.01
C VAL A 3 17.19 7.52 -69.80
N GLY A 4 15.89 7.84 -69.87
CA GLY A 4 15.16 8.47 -68.75
C GLY A 4 14.87 7.50 -67.61
N ARG A 5 14.44 6.27 -67.91
CA ARG A 5 14.05 5.27 -66.90
C ARG A 5 15.21 4.89 -65.96
N GLY A 6 16.42 4.68 -66.49
CA GLY A 6 17.59 4.34 -65.67
C GLY A 6 18.05 5.46 -64.71
N ARG A 7 17.76 6.74 -65.01
CA ARG A 7 18.02 7.86 -64.08
C ARG A 7 16.97 7.94 -62.98
N TYR A 8 15.69 7.76 -63.32
CA TYR A 8 14.62 7.69 -62.33
C TYR A 8 14.77 6.48 -61.40
N ASP A 9 15.16 5.32 -61.92
CA ASP A 9 15.41 4.12 -61.10
C ASP A 9 16.60 4.31 -60.16
N ALA A 10 17.67 4.99 -60.61
CA ALA A 10 18.82 5.32 -59.78
C ALA A 10 18.51 6.36 -58.69
N GLU A 11 17.67 7.36 -58.99
CA GLU A 11 17.17 8.32 -57.99
C GLU A 11 16.23 7.66 -56.99
N LEU A 12 15.39 6.74 -57.43
CA LEU A 12 14.48 5.98 -56.56
C LEU A 12 15.26 5.07 -55.61
N ASP A 13 16.32 4.42 -56.09
CA ASP A 13 17.21 3.59 -55.27
C ASP A 13 18.05 4.43 -54.29
N ALA A 14 18.48 5.62 -54.70
CA ALA A 14 19.14 6.56 -53.80
C ALA A 14 18.20 7.05 -52.68
N LEU A 15 16.95 7.37 -53.02
CA LEU A 15 15.90 7.73 -52.06
C LEU A 15 15.58 6.57 -51.11
N ARG A 16 15.44 5.34 -51.63
CA ARG A 16 15.23 4.14 -50.80
C ARG A 16 16.38 3.92 -49.83
N ARG A 17 17.64 4.07 -50.27
CA ARG A 17 18.81 3.96 -49.39
C ARG A 17 18.87 5.07 -48.34
N ALA A 18 18.48 6.29 -48.69
CA ALA A 18 18.42 7.41 -47.75
C ALA A 18 17.36 7.16 -46.65
N VAL A 19 16.17 6.70 -47.04
CA VAL A 19 15.10 6.33 -46.09
C VAL A 19 15.53 5.16 -45.21
N LEU A 20 16.18 4.14 -45.78
CA LEU A 20 16.67 3.00 -45.02
C LEU A 20 17.79 3.40 -44.05
N ALA A 21 18.67 4.32 -44.45
CA ALA A 21 19.71 4.87 -43.59
C ALA A 21 19.12 5.71 -42.44
N GLU A 22 18.08 6.50 -42.71
CA GLU A 22 17.36 7.27 -41.68
C GLU A 22 16.63 6.35 -40.70
N GLN A 23 15.98 5.29 -41.20
CA GLN A 23 15.34 4.27 -40.36
C GLN A 23 16.35 3.52 -39.48
N LEU A 24 17.50 3.14 -40.03
CA LEU A 24 18.57 2.50 -39.29
C LEU A 24 19.19 3.45 -38.25
N HIS A 25 19.32 4.74 -38.58
CA HIS A 25 19.80 5.75 -37.64
C HIS A 25 18.80 5.96 -36.49
N ALA A 26 17.51 6.07 -36.80
CA ALA A 26 16.45 6.16 -35.79
C ALA A 26 16.44 4.95 -34.86
N GLN A 27 16.55 3.73 -35.40
CA GLN A 27 16.66 2.50 -34.60
C GLN A 27 17.92 2.48 -33.75
N ALA A 28 19.08 2.89 -34.29
CA ALA A 28 20.32 2.96 -33.53
C ALA A 28 20.23 3.98 -32.37
N VAL A 29 19.62 5.14 -32.61
CA VAL A 29 19.38 6.15 -31.58
C VAL A 29 18.41 5.63 -30.51
N GLU A 30 17.37 4.90 -30.88
CA GLU A 30 16.44 4.26 -29.92
C GLU A 30 17.14 3.20 -29.05
N VAL A 31 17.99 2.35 -29.63
CA VAL A 31 18.74 1.34 -28.88
C VAL A 31 19.76 1.97 -27.93
N VAL A 32 20.42 3.04 -28.35
CA VAL A 32 21.38 3.79 -27.51
C VAL A 32 20.67 4.52 -26.38
N THR A 33 19.51 5.14 -26.64
CA THR A 33 18.69 5.80 -25.62
C THR A 33 18.09 4.79 -24.63
N ARG A 34 17.63 3.62 -25.08
CA ARG A 34 17.23 2.50 -24.20
C ARG A 34 18.37 1.97 -23.35
N LYS A 35 19.61 1.92 -23.87
CA LYS A 35 20.80 1.54 -23.08
C LYS A 35 21.26 2.63 -22.11
N ARG A 36 21.05 3.91 -22.43
CA ARG A 36 21.42 5.07 -21.58
C ARG A 36 20.42 5.31 -20.45
N LYS A 37 19.14 5.04 -20.64
CA LYS A 37 18.19 4.89 -19.52
C LYS A 37 18.60 3.62 -18.78
N GLY A 38 19.24 3.80 -17.62
CA GLY A 38 19.84 2.70 -16.85
C GLY A 38 18.95 1.46 -16.79
N ARG A 39 19.57 0.28 -16.87
CA ARG A 39 18.91 -1.03 -16.84
C ARG A 39 17.78 -1.01 -15.81
N LEU A 40 16.52 -1.09 -16.26
CA LEU A 40 15.34 -1.13 -15.39
C LEU A 40 15.60 -2.20 -14.34
N ARG A 41 15.68 -1.80 -13.07
CA ARG A 41 15.75 -2.77 -11.97
C ARG A 41 14.45 -3.56 -11.98
N VAL A 42 14.57 -4.88 -11.88
CA VAL A 42 13.42 -5.77 -11.71
C VAL A 42 12.63 -5.29 -10.49
N GLN A 43 11.32 -5.11 -10.67
CA GLN A 43 10.43 -4.76 -9.58
C GLN A 43 10.42 -5.92 -8.58
N LYS A 44 10.58 -5.62 -7.29
CA LYS A 44 10.46 -6.64 -6.26
C LYS A 44 8.98 -6.99 -6.12
N GLU A 45 8.69 -8.28 -6.16
CA GLU A 45 7.36 -8.82 -5.88
C GLU A 45 7.09 -8.81 -4.37
N ASP A 46 5.81 -8.86 -4.02
CA ASP A 46 5.37 -8.91 -2.63
C ASP A 46 5.73 -10.27 -2.02
N LEU A 47 6.23 -10.23 -0.79
CA LEU A 47 6.61 -11.43 -0.04
C LEU A 47 5.42 -11.91 0.81
N PRO A 48 5.34 -13.21 1.13
CA PRO A 48 4.30 -13.75 2.01
C PRO A 48 4.32 -13.07 3.40
N VAL A 49 3.13 -12.88 3.98
CA VAL A 49 2.95 -12.19 5.27
C VAL A 49 3.60 -12.91 6.45
N GLU A 50 3.72 -14.25 6.37
CA GLU A 50 4.36 -15.09 7.38
C GLU A 50 5.85 -14.81 7.50
N HIS A 51 6.48 -14.35 6.41
CA HIS A 51 7.90 -14.02 6.41
C HIS A 51 8.19 -12.90 7.40
N LEU A 52 7.40 -11.82 7.39
CA LEU A 52 7.54 -10.71 8.32
C LEU A 52 7.24 -11.15 9.76
N ARG A 53 6.14 -11.89 9.98
CA ARG A 53 5.75 -12.39 11.31
C ARG A 53 6.85 -13.26 11.93
N LYS A 54 7.45 -14.15 11.13
CA LYS A 54 8.57 -14.99 11.57
C LYS A 54 9.81 -14.19 11.92
N ILE A 55 10.19 -13.20 11.12
CA ILE A 55 11.35 -12.33 11.41
C ILE A 55 11.15 -11.62 12.75
N MET A 56 9.95 -11.07 13.00
CA MET A 56 9.58 -10.41 14.26
C MET A 56 9.68 -11.36 15.46
N LYS A 57 9.08 -12.56 15.36
CA LYS A 57 9.09 -13.57 16.42
C LYS A 57 10.51 -14.08 16.72
N ASP A 58 11.34 -14.26 15.68
CA ASP A 58 12.72 -14.73 15.82
C ASP A 58 13.65 -13.68 16.49
N HIS A 59 13.48 -12.38 16.17
CA HIS A 59 14.32 -11.31 16.72
C HIS A 59 13.95 -10.93 18.16
N GLY A 60 12.64 -10.92 18.47
CA GLY A 60 12.11 -10.64 19.80
C GLY A 60 12.69 -9.37 20.41
N ASP A 61 13.19 -9.49 21.65
CA ASP A 61 13.79 -8.40 22.42
C ASP A 61 15.29 -8.15 22.15
N MET A 62 15.86 -8.81 21.13
CA MET A 62 17.28 -8.70 20.76
C MET A 62 18.26 -9.09 21.88
N THR A 63 17.84 -9.84 22.91
CA THR A 63 18.74 -10.35 23.96
C THR A 63 19.63 -11.49 23.44
N HIS A 64 19.13 -12.26 22.47
CA HIS A 64 19.82 -13.42 21.94
C HIS A 64 21.13 -13.06 21.21
N LYS A 65 22.24 -13.75 21.54
CA LYS A 65 23.57 -13.45 20.98
C LYS A 65 23.65 -13.59 19.45
N LYS A 66 22.76 -14.37 18.85
CA LYS A 66 22.65 -14.62 17.40
C LYS A 66 22.49 -13.31 16.61
N PHE A 67 21.68 -12.37 17.11
CA PHE A 67 21.32 -11.13 16.42
C PHE A 67 22.16 -9.92 16.86
N ARG A 68 23.35 -10.17 17.45
CA ARG A 68 24.23 -9.09 17.94
C ARG A 68 24.65 -8.12 16.84
N ARG A 69 24.78 -8.59 15.59
CA ARG A 69 25.17 -7.74 14.44
C ARG A 69 24.04 -6.79 14.03
N ASP A 70 22.79 -7.21 14.21
CA ASP A 70 21.62 -6.45 13.76
C ASP A 70 21.25 -5.32 14.74
N LYS A 71 21.73 -5.37 15.99
CA LYS A 71 21.53 -4.29 16.99
C LYS A 71 21.90 -2.91 16.47
N ARG A 72 22.98 -2.81 15.69
CA ARG A 72 23.40 -1.53 15.08
C ARG A 72 22.36 -0.99 14.10
N VAL A 73 21.71 -1.88 13.35
CA VAL A 73 20.68 -1.52 12.36
C VAL A 73 19.43 -1.01 13.07
N TYR A 74 18.99 -1.67 14.15
CA TYR A 74 17.86 -1.21 14.96
C TYR A 74 18.08 0.21 15.50
N LEU A 75 19.28 0.50 16.03
CA LEU A 75 19.62 1.85 16.48
C LEU A 75 19.59 2.88 15.34
N GLY A 76 20.03 2.51 14.14
CA GLY A 76 19.94 3.37 12.96
C GLY A 76 18.51 3.62 12.49
N ALA A 77 17.64 2.61 12.66
CA ALA A 77 16.24 2.70 12.26
C ALA A 77 15.42 3.65 13.15
N LEU A 78 15.83 3.89 14.39
CA LEU A 78 15.17 4.83 15.32
C LEU A 78 14.95 6.22 14.70
N LYS A 79 15.87 6.67 13.83
CA LYS A 79 15.77 7.94 13.10
C LYS A 79 14.46 8.07 12.30
N TYR A 80 13.92 6.96 11.80
CA TYR A 80 12.77 6.93 10.90
C TYR A 80 11.46 6.54 11.61
N ILE A 81 11.50 6.27 12.91
CA ILE A 81 10.29 5.96 13.69
C ILE A 81 9.19 7.02 13.55
N PRO A 82 9.48 8.34 13.62
CA PRO A 82 8.43 9.34 13.45
C PRO A 82 7.68 9.20 12.11
N HIS A 83 8.38 8.83 11.05
CA HIS A 83 7.77 8.60 9.75
C HIS A 83 6.94 7.31 9.71
N ALA A 84 7.42 6.23 10.32
CA ALA A 84 6.67 4.97 10.43
C ALA A 84 5.37 5.17 11.23
N VAL A 85 5.44 5.88 12.37
CA VAL A 85 4.28 6.20 13.19
C VAL A 85 3.29 7.09 12.44
N PHE A 86 3.77 8.11 11.73
CA PHE A 86 2.91 8.95 10.90
C PHE A 86 2.14 8.13 9.86
N LYS A 87 2.84 7.28 9.09
CA LYS A 87 2.20 6.42 8.07
C LYS A 87 1.23 5.40 8.66
N LEU A 88 1.50 4.90 9.87
CA LEU A 88 0.61 3.98 10.59
C LEU A 88 -0.68 4.69 11.01
N LEU A 89 -0.58 5.88 11.61
CA LEU A 89 -1.74 6.66 12.05
C LEU A 89 -2.56 7.20 10.87
N GLU A 90 -1.90 7.54 9.76
CA GLU A 90 -2.57 7.97 8.54
C GLU A 90 -3.54 6.89 8.03
N ASN A 91 -3.17 5.62 8.14
CA ASN A 91 -3.93 4.48 7.64
C ASN A 91 -4.80 3.78 8.69
N MET A 92 -5.18 4.46 9.78
CA MET A 92 -6.12 3.88 10.75
C MET A 92 -7.44 3.46 10.08
N PRO A 93 -7.96 2.24 10.37
CA PRO A 93 -9.25 1.80 9.84
C PRO A 93 -10.37 2.73 10.31
N PHE A 94 -11.31 3.00 9.42
CA PHE A 94 -12.49 3.81 9.77
C PHE A 94 -13.53 2.97 10.52
N PRO A 95 -14.45 3.57 11.29
CA PRO A 95 -15.38 2.81 12.14
C PRO A 95 -16.36 1.87 11.41
N TRP A 96 -16.55 2.08 10.11
CA TRP A 96 -17.38 1.22 9.24
C TRP A 96 -16.61 0.06 8.58
N GLU A 97 -15.28 0.02 8.77
CA GLU A 97 -14.41 -1.07 8.33
C GLU A 97 -14.10 -1.98 9.52
N GLN A 98 -14.20 -3.31 9.34
CA GLN A 98 -13.84 -4.27 10.40
C GLN A 98 -12.32 -4.40 10.55
N ALA A 99 -11.62 -4.51 9.43
CA ALA A 99 -10.17 -4.59 9.35
C ALA A 99 -9.72 -3.90 8.06
N ARG A 100 -8.52 -3.32 8.10
CA ARG A 100 -7.88 -2.74 6.92
C ARG A 100 -6.58 -3.46 6.62
N GLU A 101 -6.52 -4.09 5.46
CA GLU A 101 -5.30 -4.67 4.93
C GLU A 101 -4.46 -3.58 4.26
N VAL A 102 -3.21 -3.42 4.70
CA VAL A 102 -2.32 -2.36 4.21
C VAL A 102 -1.02 -2.94 3.69
N LYS A 103 -0.49 -2.33 2.64
CA LYS A 103 0.82 -2.73 2.10
C LYS A 103 1.93 -2.29 3.07
N ALA A 104 2.75 -3.24 3.51
CA ALA A 104 3.85 -2.98 4.43
C ALA A 104 5.22 -3.05 3.73
N LEU A 105 6.05 -2.03 3.94
CA LEU A 105 7.46 -2.01 3.56
C LEU A 105 8.31 -2.20 4.81
N TYR A 106 9.04 -3.31 4.91
CA TYR A 106 9.82 -3.65 6.10
C TYR A 106 11.31 -3.82 5.78
N HIS A 107 12.15 -3.56 6.79
CA HIS A 107 13.58 -3.86 6.72
C HIS A 107 13.81 -5.38 6.78
N VAL A 108 14.81 -5.91 6.07
CA VAL A 108 15.08 -7.37 5.99
C VAL A 108 15.28 -8.03 7.36
N THR A 109 15.82 -7.29 8.33
CA THR A 109 16.00 -7.75 9.72
C THR A 109 14.79 -7.49 10.62
N GLY A 110 13.72 -6.86 10.13
CA GLY A 110 12.59 -6.42 10.95
C GLY A 110 12.87 -5.17 11.81
N ALA A 111 13.95 -4.43 11.56
CA ALA A 111 14.29 -3.26 12.37
C ALA A 111 13.22 -2.14 12.38
N ILE A 112 12.49 -1.99 11.28
CA ILE A 112 11.41 -1.02 11.12
C ILE A 112 10.47 -1.50 10.01
N THR A 113 9.19 -1.18 10.17
CA THR A 113 8.12 -1.45 9.21
C THR A 113 7.35 -0.17 8.95
N PHE A 114 7.14 0.16 7.68
CA PHE A 114 6.36 1.30 7.21
C PHE A 114 5.09 0.79 6.54
N VAL A 115 4.01 1.55 6.68
CA VAL A 115 2.85 1.41 5.80
C VAL A 115 3.13 2.16 4.49
N ASN A 116 3.15 1.44 3.38
CA ASN A 116 3.48 1.93 2.04
C ASN A 116 2.22 2.28 1.24
N GLU A 117 1.35 3.07 1.85
CA GLU A 117 0.06 3.44 1.29
C GLU A 117 -0.35 4.84 1.73
N ILE A 118 -1.00 5.58 0.83
CA ILE A 118 -1.61 6.88 1.13
C ILE A 118 -3.12 6.65 1.02
N PRO A 119 -3.89 6.82 2.11
CA PRO A 119 -5.32 6.59 2.08
C PRO A 119 -5.97 7.69 1.24
N ARG A 120 -6.46 7.31 0.06
CA ARG A 120 -7.18 8.21 -0.83
C ARG A 120 -8.64 7.88 -0.74
N VAL A 121 -9.45 8.89 -0.43
CA VAL A 121 -10.89 8.75 -0.29
C VAL A 121 -11.59 9.67 -1.28
N ILE A 122 -12.77 9.26 -1.73
CA ILE A 122 -13.65 10.10 -2.53
C ILE A 122 -14.37 11.05 -1.58
N GLU A 123 -14.12 12.36 -1.68
CA GLU A 123 -14.60 13.36 -0.74
C GLU A 123 -16.11 13.30 -0.43
N PRO A 124 -17.04 13.31 -1.42
CA PRO A 124 -18.47 13.24 -1.13
C PRO A 124 -18.89 11.93 -0.45
N LEU A 125 -18.27 10.81 -0.83
CA LEU A 125 -18.52 9.51 -0.19
C LEU A 125 -18.06 9.52 1.27
N PHE A 126 -16.85 10.02 1.52
CA PHE A 126 -16.30 10.09 2.87
C PHE A 126 -17.14 10.96 3.81
N ILE A 127 -17.66 12.09 3.32
CA ILE A 127 -18.58 12.95 4.07
C ILE A 127 -19.89 12.20 4.37
N ALA A 128 -20.44 11.50 3.39
CA ALA A 128 -21.66 10.71 3.57
C ALA A 128 -21.45 9.58 4.61
N GLN A 129 -20.35 8.82 4.51
CA GLN A 129 -19.99 7.78 5.46
C GLN A 129 -19.91 8.33 6.89
N TRP A 130 -19.21 9.44 7.11
CA TRP A 130 -19.19 10.11 8.42
C TRP A 130 -20.55 10.65 8.87
N GLY A 131 -21.40 11.06 7.92
CA GLY A 131 -22.80 11.40 8.18
C GLY A 131 -23.59 10.22 8.77
N THR A 132 -23.43 9.02 8.20
CA THR A 132 -24.05 7.80 8.75
C THR A 132 -23.50 7.47 10.13
N MET A 133 -22.18 7.65 10.35
CA MET A 133 -21.56 7.43 11.67
C MET A 133 -22.13 8.36 12.73
N TRP A 134 -22.32 9.64 12.38
CA TRP A 134 -22.93 10.61 13.28
C TRP A 134 -24.33 10.20 13.72
N ILE A 135 -25.16 9.71 12.80
CA ILE A 135 -26.53 9.25 13.10
C ILE A 135 -26.47 8.01 14.00
N MET A 136 -25.69 7.00 13.63
CA MET A 136 -25.57 5.73 14.36
C MET A 136 -25.04 5.95 15.78
N MET A 137 -23.95 6.70 15.95
CA MET A 137 -23.38 6.98 17.27
C MET A 137 -24.32 7.80 18.16
N ARG A 138 -25.13 8.70 17.59
CA ARG A 138 -26.14 9.45 18.35
C ARG A 138 -27.30 8.58 18.79
N ARG A 139 -27.78 7.66 17.94
CA ARG A 139 -28.80 6.67 18.28
C ARG A 139 -28.29 5.76 19.41
N GLU A 140 -27.09 5.21 19.26
CA GLU A 140 -26.45 4.36 20.28
C GLU A 140 -26.31 5.09 21.63
N LYS A 141 -25.86 6.36 21.62
CA LYS A 141 -25.75 7.19 22.84
C LYS A 141 -27.10 7.48 23.49
N ARG A 142 -28.17 7.64 22.71
CA ARG A 142 -29.53 7.88 23.22
C ARG A 142 -30.12 6.63 23.85
N ASP A 143 -29.95 5.48 23.20
CA ASP A 143 -30.68 4.25 23.51
C ASP A 143 -29.96 3.40 24.57
N ARG A 144 -28.62 3.51 24.67
CA ARG A 144 -27.83 2.75 25.63
C ARG A 144 -27.86 3.34 27.05
N LYS A 145 -28.44 2.60 28.00
CA LYS A 145 -28.54 2.98 29.41
C LYS A 145 -27.19 3.11 30.14
N HIS A 146 -26.27 2.18 29.89
CA HIS A 146 -24.94 2.19 30.50
C HIS A 146 -23.85 2.11 29.43
N PHE A 147 -23.25 3.26 29.16
CA PHE A 147 -22.10 3.37 28.26
C PHE A 147 -20.80 3.36 29.08
N LYS A 148 -20.14 2.21 29.14
CA LYS A 148 -18.84 2.07 29.80
C LYS A 148 -17.74 2.56 28.87
N ARG A 149 -17.03 3.60 29.28
CA ARG A 149 -15.88 4.12 28.52
C ARG A 149 -14.68 3.18 28.69
N LEU A 150 -13.84 3.13 27.65
CA LEU A 150 -12.54 2.47 27.74
C LEU A 150 -11.70 3.15 28.84
N ARG A 151 -10.90 2.36 29.57
CA ARG A 151 -9.88 2.89 30.48
C ARG A 151 -8.58 3.07 29.73
N PHE A 152 -7.88 4.16 30.02
CA PHE A 152 -6.56 4.45 29.48
C PHE A 152 -5.54 4.46 30.63
N PRO A 153 -4.38 3.79 30.48
CA PRO A 153 -4.01 2.91 29.37
C PRO A 153 -4.83 1.61 29.34
N PRO A 154 -5.04 0.98 28.17
CA PRO A 154 -5.80 -0.26 28.05
C PRO A 154 -5.05 -1.49 28.58
N PHE A 155 -3.71 -1.46 28.53
CA PHE A 155 -2.81 -2.53 29.00
C PHE A 155 -1.95 -2.02 30.15
N ASP A 156 -1.44 -2.94 30.97
CA ASP A 156 -0.48 -2.62 32.04
C ASP A 156 0.93 -2.41 31.46
N ASP A 157 1.75 -1.59 32.12
CA ASP A 157 3.12 -1.26 31.66
C ASP A 157 4.07 -2.47 31.78
N GLU A 158 3.75 -3.44 32.65
CA GLU A 158 4.52 -4.67 32.83
C GLU A 158 4.12 -5.79 31.85
N GLU A 159 2.98 -5.65 31.16
CA GLU A 159 2.51 -6.67 30.22
C GLU A 159 3.29 -6.58 28.90
N PRO A 160 3.85 -7.70 28.39
CA PRO A 160 4.51 -7.70 27.09
C PRO A 160 3.49 -7.48 25.97
N PRO A 161 3.88 -6.89 24.82
CA PRO A 161 3.01 -6.76 23.67
C PRO A 161 2.45 -8.12 23.22
N LEU A 162 1.15 -8.17 22.93
CA LEU A 162 0.47 -9.37 22.47
C LEU A 162 0.91 -9.76 21.05
N ASP A 163 1.17 -11.05 20.83
CA ASP A 163 1.45 -11.58 19.49
C ASP A 163 0.16 -11.65 18.67
N TYR A 164 0.20 -11.10 17.46
CA TYR A 164 -0.94 -11.07 16.55
C TYR A 164 -1.32 -12.48 16.08
N GLY A 165 -0.32 -13.34 15.80
CA GLY A 165 -0.56 -14.69 15.31
C GLY A 165 -1.30 -15.57 16.31
N ASP A 166 -0.92 -15.49 17.59
CA ASP A 166 -1.46 -16.37 18.62
C ASP A 166 -2.77 -15.85 19.23
N ASN A 167 -3.03 -14.53 19.22
CA ASN A 167 -4.16 -13.93 19.95
C ASN A 167 -5.23 -13.24 19.08
N VAL A 168 -4.90 -12.83 17.85
CA VAL A 168 -5.77 -11.95 17.05
C VAL A 168 -6.19 -12.60 15.74
N LEU A 169 -5.30 -13.35 15.08
CA LEU A 169 -5.54 -13.87 13.73
C LEU A 169 -6.79 -14.76 13.61
N ASP A 170 -7.04 -15.61 14.61
CA ASP A 170 -8.16 -16.57 14.60
C ASP A 170 -9.44 -16.02 15.24
N VAL A 171 -9.43 -14.77 15.70
CA VAL A 171 -10.57 -14.12 16.35
C VAL A 171 -11.34 -13.33 15.32
N GLU A 172 -12.62 -13.67 15.14
CA GLU A 172 -13.50 -12.93 14.24
C GLU A 172 -13.70 -11.50 14.77
N PRO A 173 -13.47 -10.46 13.93
CA PRO A 173 -13.63 -9.09 14.35
C PRO A 173 -15.10 -8.81 14.68
N LEU A 174 -15.30 -7.88 15.61
CA LEU A 174 -16.64 -7.39 15.90
C LEU A 174 -17.23 -6.71 14.65
N GLU A 175 -18.55 -6.68 14.60
CA GLU A 175 -19.27 -5.98 13.54
C GLU A 175 -18.90 -4.49 13.53
N ALA A 176 -18.62 -3.98 12.34
CA ALA A 176 -18.34 -2.57 12.16
C ALA A 176 -19.61 -1.74 12.32
N ILE A 177 -19.46 -0.44 12.55
CA ILE A 177 -20.62 0.44 12.62
C ILE A 177 -21.09 0.68 11.19
N GLN A 178 -22.21 0.07 10.82
CA GLN A 178 -22.86 0.27 9.51
C GLN A 178 -24.33 0.59 9.73
N MET A 179 -24.83 1.60 9.01
CA MET A 179 -26.25 1.94 9.03
C MET A 179 -26.97 1.05 8.03
N GLU A 180 -28.12 0.51 8.41
CA GLU A 180 -29.03 -0.15 7.46
C GLU A 180 -29.52 0.91 6.46
N LEU A 181 -29.17 0.71 5.18
CA LEU A 181 -29.57 1.56 4.05
C LEU A 181 -30.87 1.01 3.44
N ASP A 182 -31.68 1.89 2.86
CA ASP A 182 -32.94 1.51 2.23
C ASP A 182 -32.69 0.99 0.80
N GLU A 183 -33.20 -0.19 0.47
CA GLU A 183 -32.96 -0.83 -0.82
C GLU A 183 -33.59 -0.08 -2.01
N GLU A 184 -34.64 0.71 -1.78
CA GLU A 184 -35.33 1.46 -2.84
C GLU A 184 -34.80 2.91 -2.94
N GLU A 185 -34.61 3.60 -1.81
CA GLU A 185 -34.17 5.01 -1.82
C GLU A 185 -32.65 5.15 -2.04
N ASP A 186 -31.85 4.24 -1.48
CA ASP A 186 -30.39 4.28 -1.52
C ASP A 186 -29.78 3.29 -2.54
N GLU A 187 -30.60 2.72 -3.44
CA GLU A 187 -30.21 1.70 -4.43
C GLU A 187 -28.87 1.98 -5.13
N ALA A 188 -28.61 3.25 -5.45
CA ALA A 188 -27.39 3.68 -6.14
C ALA A 188 -26.08 3.46 -5.37
N VAL A 189 -26.14 3.33 -4.03
CA VAL A 189 -24.96 3.23 -3.15
C VAL A 189 -24.94 1.98 -2.27
N VAL A 190 -26.10 1.34 -2.03
CA VAL A 190 -26.27 0.25 -1.04
C VAL A 190 -25.19 -0.83 -1.10
N GLU A 191 -24.82 -1.29 -2.30
CA GLU A 191 -23.87 -2.40 -2.44
C GLU A 191 -22.42 -2.05 -2.06
N TRP A 192 -21.99 -0.81 -2.30
CA TRP A 192 -20.57 -0.43 -2.26
C TRP A 192 -20.26 0.68 -1.23
N PHE A 193 -21.27 1.23 -0.57
CA PHE A 193 -21.13 2.41 0.28
C PHE A 193 -20.12 2.26 1.43
N TYR A 194 -19.95 1.05 1.97
CA TYR A 194 -19.03 0.74 3.06
C TYR A 194 -17.79 -0.06 2.63
N GLU A 195 -17.56 -0.23 1.32
CA GLU A 195 -16.35 -0.86 0.81
C GLU A 195 -15.11 0.05 0.95
N HIS A 196 -13.92 -0.57 0.99
CA HIS A 196 -12.62 0.10 1.12
C HIS A 196 -11.98 0.39 -0.25
#